data_AF-F3FY85-F1
#
_entry.id   AF-F3FY85-F1
#
_cell.length_a   1.000
_cell.length_b   1.000
_cell.length_c   1.000
_cell.angle_alpha   90.00
_cell.angle_beta   90.00
_cell.angle_gamma   90.00
#
_symmetry.space_group_name_H-M   'P 1'
#
loop_
_entity.id
_entity.type
_entity.pdbx_description
1 polymer ?
#
loop_
_entity_poly.entity_id
_entity_poly.type
_entity_poly.pdbx_seq_one_letter_code
_entity_poly.pdbx_strand_id
1 'polypeptide(L)' 'EQIYQHVLEAIVEHRLAPGTRLPEDALADVFEISRTGIRKVLQRLALERLVTLRA' A
#
# COMPACT_ATOMS: atom_id res chain seq x y z
N GLU A 1 -13.94 5.35 1.27
CA GLU A 1 -12.82 6.24 1.61
C GLU A 1 -11.98 5.73 2.79
N GLN A 2 -12.58 5.16 3.84
CA GLN A 2 -11.87 4.67 5.03
C GLN A 2 -10.72 3.67 4.77
N ILE A 3 -10.87 2.73 3.84
CA ILE A 3 -9.81 1.75 3.53
C ILE A 3 -8.54 2.43 2.99
N TYR A 4 -8.68 3.48 2.16
CA TYR A 4 -7.53 4.22 1.64
C TYR A 4 -6.75 4.89 2.76
N GLN A 5 -7.46 5.58 3.66
CA GLN A 5 -6.83 6.23 4.80
C GLN A 5 -6.21 5.24 5.77
N HIS A 6 -6.87 4.12 6.08
CA HIS A 6 -6.30 3.09 6.95
C HIS A 6 -5.01 2.48 6.37
N VAL A 7 -5.00 2.20 5.06
CA VAL A 7 -3.83 1.66 4.37
C VAL A 7 -2.72 2.73 4.30
N LEU A 8 -3.08 3.99 4.06
CA LEU A 8 -2.13 5.11 4.05
C LEU A 8 -1.51 5.32 5.43
N GLU A 9 -2.32 5.44 6.48
CA GLU A 9 -1.84 5.57 7.87
C GLU A 9 -0.96 4.39 8.23
N ALA A 10 -1.37 3.16 7.95
CA ALA A 10 -0.55 2.01 8.26
C ALA A 10 0.74 1.94 7.43
N ILE A 11 0.76 2.36 6.16
CA ILE A 11 2.00 2.46 5.36
C ILE A 11 2.93 3.54 5.94
N VAL A 12 2.38 4.65 6.43
CA VAL A 12 3.14 5.77 7.02
C VAL A 12 3.61 5.45 8.45
N GLU A 13 2.77 4.78 9.26
CA GLU A 13 3.03 4.41 10.65
C GLU A 13 3.88 3.14 10.79
N HIS A 14 3.71 2.14 9.92
CA HIS A 14 4.70 1.08 9.78
C HIS A 14 5.88 1.58 8.98
N ARG A 15 6.77 2.32 9.66
CA ARG A 15 8.25 2.37 9.59
C ARG A 15 8.97 1.71 8.40
N LEU A 16 8.45 1.83 7.19
CA LEU A 16 9.05 1.26 6.00
C LEU A 16 10.09 2.25 5.53
N ALA A 17 11.36 1.91 5.78
CA ALA A 17 12.45 2.67 5.21
C ALA A 17 12.24 2.73 3.68
N PRO A 18 12.34 3.92 3.06
CA PRO A 18 12.18 4.06 1.62
C PRO A 18 13.09 3.07 0.90
N GLY A 19 12.52 2.21 0.04
CA GLY A 19 13.24 1.14 -0.65
C GLY A 19 12.97 -0.28 -0.11
N THR A 20 12.22 -0.43 0.97
CA THR A 20 11.76 -1.76 1.43
C THR A 20 10.81 -2.35 0.39
N ARG A 21 11.08 -3.60 -0.03
CA ARG A 21 10.20 -4.32 -0.97
C ARG A 21 8.90 -4.62 -0.24
N LEU A 22 7.80 -4.10 -0.78
CA LEU A 22 6.46 -4.33 -0.29
C LEU A 22 5.73 -5.24 -1.28
N PRO A 23 5.70 -6.56 -1.03
CA PRO A 23 4.92 -7.44 -1.88
C PRO A 23 3.43 -7.13 -1.71
N GLU A 24 2.75 -6.94 -2.83
CA GLU A 24 1.31 -6.64 -2.90
C GLU A 24 0.47 -7.70 -2.17
N ASP A 25 0.91 -8.97 -2.23
CA ASP A 25 0.27 -10.08 -1.54
C ASP A 25 0.38 -9.98 -0.01
N ALA A 26 1.54 -9.60 0.52
CA ALA A 26 1.69 -9.41 1.96
C ALA A 26 0.88 -8.22 2.46
N LEU A 27 0.77 -7.15 1.67
CA LEU A 27 -0.09 -6.01 1.98
C LEU A 27 -1.57 -6.42 1.94
N ALA A 28 -1.99 -7.18 0.93
CA ALA A 28 -3.34 -7.72 0.85
C ALA A 28 -3.71 -8.53 2.10
N ASP A 29 -2.80 -9.39 2.57
CA ASP A 29 -2.99 -10.21 3.75
C ASP A 29 -3.00 -9.39 5.05
N VAL A 30 -2.07 -8.45 5.22
CA VAL A 30 -1.98 -7.59 6.42
C VAL A 30 -3.21 -6.67 6.55
N PHE A 31 -3.71 -6.17 5.43
CA PHE A 31 -4.86 -5.27 5.40
C PHE A 31 -6.20 -6.01 5.22
N GLU A 32 -6.19 -7.34 5.18
CA GLU A 32 -7.35 -8.21 4.96
C GLU A 32 -8.22 -7.77 3.76
N ILE A 33 -7.57 -7.29 2.70
CA ILE A 33 -8.21 -6.78 1.48
C ILE A 33 -7.76 -7.56 0.27
N SER A 34 -8.67 -7.73 -0.69
CA SER A 34 -8.35 -8.42 -1.95
C SER A 34 -7.17 -7.78 -2.69
N ARG A 35 -6.41 -8.61 -3.42
CA ARG A 35 -5.31 -8.18 -4.30
C ARG A 35 -5.72 -7.04 -5.25
N THR A 36 -6.94 -7.09 -5.77
CA THR A 36 -7.50 -6.05 -6.64
C THR A 36 -7.77 -4.74 -5.90
N GLY A 37 -8.16 -4.82 -4.63
CA GLY A 37 -8.40 -3.66 -3.76
C GLY A 37 -7.11 -2.95 -3.39
N ILE A 38 -6.11 -3.69 -2.90
CA ILE A 38 -4.80 -3.13 -2.56
C ILE A 38 -4.10 -2.56 -3.81
N ARG A 39 -4.25 -3.19 -4.99
CA ARG A 39 -3.73 -2.65 -6.26
C ARG A 39 -4.21 -1.24 -6.53
N LYS A 40 -5.52 -0.99 -6.39
CA LYS A 40 -6.13 0.33 -6.62
C LYS A 40 -5.59 1.37 -5.64
N VAL A 41 -5.42 0.98 -4.37
CA VAL A 41 -4.86 1.86 -3.34
C VAL A 41 -3.40 2.18 -3.65
N LEU A 42 -2.58 1.17 -3.95
CA LEU A 42 -1.17 1.35 -4.30
C LEU A 42 -0.97 2.16 -5.58
N GLN A 43 -1.82 1.99 -6.59
CA GLN A 43 -1.81 2.83 -7.79
C GLN A 43 -2.09 4.29 -7.45
N ARG A 44 -3.04 4.57 -6.56
CA ARG A 44 -3.34 5.93 -6.11
C ARG A 44 -2.18 6.53 -5.30
N LEU A 45 -1.60 5.76 -4.38
CA LEU A 45 -0.41 6.15 -3.63
C LEU A 45 0.80 6.40 -4.55
N ALA A 46 0.92 5.65 -5.64
CA ALA A 46 1.98 5.84 -6.63
C ALA A 46 1.79 7.12 -7.45
N LEU A 47 0.55 7.50 -7.76
CA LEU A 47 0.22 8.79 -8.38
C LEU A 47 0.61 9.96 -7.46
N GLU A 48 0.42 9.81 -6.16
CA GLU A 48 0.81 10.77 -5.13
C GLU A 48 2.32 10.73 -4.81
N ARG A 49 3.10 9.87 -5.50
CA ARG A 49 4.54 9.64 -5.32
C ARG A 49 4.93 9.15 -3.91
N LEU A 50 3.98 8.58 -3.17
CA LEU A 50 4.23 8.02 -1.84
C LEU A 50 4.85 6.62 -1.92
N VAL A 51 4.53 5.87 -2.98
CA VAL A 51 5.09 4.52 -3.23
C VAL A 51 5.52 4.40 -4.69
N THR A 52 6.43 3.46 -4.97
CA THR A 52 6.80 3.10 -6.35
C THR A 52 6.40 1.66 -6.62
N LEU A 53 5.51 1.48 -7.61
CA LEU A 53 5.20 0.15 -8.12
C LEU A 53 6.38 -0.32 -8.98
N ARG A 54 7.01 -1.42 -8.59
CA ARG A 54 7.94 -2.16 -9.45
C ARG A 54 7.29 -3.49 -9.81
N ALA A 55 7.10 -3.73 -11.10
CA ALA A 55 6.70 -5.02 -11.65
C ALA A 55 7.86 -6.02 -11.62
#